data_AF-A0A6N3EHT1-F1
#
_entry.id   AF-A0A6N3EHT1-F1
#
_cell.length_a   1.000
_cell.length_b   1.000
_cell.length_c   1.000
_cell.angle_alpha   90.00
_cell.angle_beta   90.00
_cell.angle_gamma   90.00
#
_symmetry.space_group_name_H-M   'P 1'
#
loop_
_entity.id
_entity.type
_entity.pdbx_description
1 polymer ?
#
loop_
_entity_poly.entity_id
_entity_poly.type
_entity_poly.pdbx_seq_one_letter_code
_entity_poly.pdbx_strand_id
1 'polypeptide(L)'
;MSCQEEQQEEIETIGELIENFAGDLVGGTYSNGSDERDYADQWFERCWFGMIPKPTLLNHLLCWGYDPEDYLNAMDNIETAKEEKKYLEEHPEEADEEEASYLDDDIADWEEELKSMREDWKPENEPNMDEEIERIKKWVTDRILIFNHK
;
A
#
# COMPACT_ATOMS: atom_id res chain seq x y z
N MET A 1 8.45 63.73 -11.64
CA MET A 1 7.06 63.26 -11.84
C MET A 1 7.11 62.31 -13.02
N SER A 2 7.41 61.02 -12.80
CA SER A 2 6.49 59.96 -12.36
C SER A 2 5.42 59.67 -13.42
N CYS A 3 5.55 58.54 -14.11
CA CYS A 3 4.76 57.31 -13.92
C CYS A 3 5.10 56.40 -15.10
N GLN A 4 5.92 55.38 -14.85
CA GLN A 4 5.53 53.98 -14.69
C GLN A 4 5.41 53.27 -16.03
N GLU A 5 6.39 52.40 -16.27
CA GLU A 5 6.38 51.33 -17.25
C GLU A 5 5.08 50.53 -17.09
N GLU A 6 4.20 50.59 -18.07
CA GLU A 6 3.19 49.56 -18.29
C GLU A 6 3.93 48.32 -18.78
N GLN A 7 4.38 47.49 -17.84
CA GLN A 7 4.66 46.10 -18.12
C GLN A 7 3.30 45.46 -18.38
N GLN A 8 2.94 45.33 -19.66
CA GLN A 8 1.76 44.60 -20.07
C GLN A 8 2.02 43.12 -19.78
N GLU A 9 1.39 42.66 -18.70
CA GLU A 9 1.30 41.28 -18.24
C GLU A 9 0.87 40.39 -19.42
N GLU A 10 1.83 39.63 -19.96
CA GLU A 10 1.60 38.71 -21.05
C GLU A 10 0.82 37.52 -20.49
N ILE A 11 -0.39 37.30 -20.99
CA ILE A 11 -1.24 36.20 -20.53
C ILE A 11 -0.62 34.90 -21.07
N GLU A 12 0.17 34.23 -20.24
CA GLU A 12 0.63 32.86 -20.47
C GLU A 12 -0.60 31.97 -20.71
N THR A 13 -0.61 31.25 -21.82
CA THR A 13 -1.65 30.26 -22.11
C THR A 13 -1.68 29.19 -21.00
N ILE A 14 -2.80 28.48 -20.85
CA ILE A 14 -2.88 27.34 -19.90
C ILE A 14 -1.77 26.31 -20.19
N GLY A 15 -1.37 26.17 -21.45
CA GLY A 15 -0.26 25.31 -21.85
C GLY A 15 1.08 25.77 -21.29
N GLU A 16 1.41 27.06 -21.45
CA GLU A 16 2.64 27.66 -20.92
C GLU A 16 2.66 27.64 -19.38
N LEU A 17 1.53 27.89 -18.73
CA LEU A 17 1.40 27.78 -17.27
C LEU A 17 1.69 26.35 -16.78
N ILE A 18 1.15 25.32 -17.45
CA ILE A 18 1.39 23.91 -17.10
C ILE A 18 2.84 23.51 -17.39
N GLU A 19 3.42 23.98 -18.49
CA GLU A 19 4.82 23.73 -18.84
C GLU A 19 5.77 24.36 -17.82
N ASN A 20 5.50 25.60 -17.40
CA ASN A 20 6.26 26.31 -16.37
C ASN A 20 6.13 25.61 -15.00
N PHE A 21 4.92 25.23 -14.61
CA PHE A 21 4.67 24.48 -13.37
C PHE A 21 5.38 23.12 -13.36
N ALA A 22 5.29 22.36 -14.46
CA ALA A 22 5.99 21.08 -14.59
C ALA A 22 7.52 21.27 -14.59
N GLY A 23 8.01 22.34 -15.24
CA GLY A 23 9.42 22.72 -15.27
C GLY A 23 9.99 23.02 -13.88
N ASP A 24 9.26 23.81 -13.08
CA ASP A 24 9.59 24.08 -11.68
C ASP A 24 9.62 22.78 -10.85
N LEU A 25 8.65 21.89 -11.07
CA LEU A 25 8.54 20.64 -10.34
C LEU A 25 9.70 19.66 -10.62
N VAL A 26 10.17 19.56 -11.87
CA VAL A 26 11.20 18.56 -12.28
C VAL A 26 12.62 19.12 -12.38
N GLY A 27 12.81 20.40 -12.05
CA GLY A 27 14.10 21.08 -12.22
C GLY A 27 14.52 21.22 -13.69
N GLY A 28 13.57 21.51 -14.57
CA GLY A 28 13.77 21.70 -16.00
C GLY A 28 14.57 22.96 -16.35
N THR A 29 14.75 23.23 -17.65
CA THR A 29 15.54 24.38 -18.14
C THR A 29 14.94 25.75 -17.83
N TYR A 30 13.66 25.77 -17.43
CA TYR A 30 12.92 26.95 -17.01
C TYR A 30 12.51 26.71 -15.57
N SER A 31 13.01 27.53 -14.65
CA SER A 31 12.51 27.57 -13.28
C SER A 31 12.31 29.02 -12.87
N ASN A 32 11.11 29.32 -12.38
CA ASN A 32 10.70 30.64 -11.94
C ASN A 32 11.08 30.92 -10.48
N GLY A 33 11.94 30.09 -9.88
CA GLY A 33 12.46 30.28 -8.52
C GLY A 33 11.43 30.01 -7.43
N SER A 34 10.46 29.14 -7.73
CA SER A 34 9.34 28.78 -6.87
C SER A 34 9.77 27.64 -5.91
N ASP A 35 9.31 27.66 -4.65
CA ASP A 35 9.70 26.67 -3.61
C ASP A 35 8.93 25.35 -3.72
N GLU A 36 8.07 25.24 -4.72
CA GLU A 36 7.29 24.09 -5.14
C GLU A 36 8.18 22.87 -5.36
N ARG A 37 9.40 23.07 -5.87
CA ARG A 37 10.41 22.02 -5.96
C ARG A 37 10.82 21.49 -4.59
N ASP A 38 11.14 22.37 -3.65
CA ASP A 38 11.54 21.97 -2.30
C ASP A 38 10.39 21.25 -1.59
N TYR A 39 9.14 21.67 -1.83
CA TYR A 39 7.96 20.96 -1.34
C TYR A 39 7.72 19.62 -2.04
N ALA A 40 7.98 19.52 -3.34
CA ALA A 40 7.87 18.30 -4.12
C ALA A 40 8.95 17.29 -3.74
N ASP A 41 10.19 17.73 -3.53
CA ASP A 41 11.30 16.92 -3.01
C ASP A 41 11.00 16.48 -1.58
N GLN A 42 10.52 17.36 -0.70
CA GLN A 42 10.07 16.97 0.65
C GLN A 42 8.87 16.01 0.62
N TRP A 43 7.96 16.15 -0.35
CA TRP A 43 6.84 15.22 -0.53
C TRP A 43 7.34 13.88 -1.08
N PHE A 44 8.24 13.88 -2.07
CA PHE A 44 8.85 12.71 -2.67
C PHE A 44 9.69 11.91 -1.67
N GLU A 45 10.50 12.58 -0.85
CA GLU A 45 11.28 11.95 0.23
C GLU A 45 10.39 11.43 1.37
N ARG A 46 9.21 12.03 1.58
CA ARG A 46 8.18 11.48 2.48
C ARG A 46 7.37 10.36 1.84
N CYS A 47 7.26 10.36 0.52
CA CYS A 47 6.45 9.43 -0.24
C CYS A 47 7.25 8.17 -0.57
N TRP A 48 6.55 7.05 -0.49
CA TRP A 48 7.05 5.71 -0.79
C TRP A 48 7.64 5.56 -2.22
N PHE A 49 7.33 6.49 -3.14
CA PHE A 49 7.77 6.47 -4.54
C PHE A 49 9.27 6.74 -4.75
N GLY A 50 9.96 7.40 -3.80
CA GLY A 50 11.38 7.75 -3.96
C GLY A 50 12.38 6.70 -3.49
N MET A 51 11.94 5.70 -2.73
CA MET A 51 12.77 4.56 -2.37
C MET A 51 12.61 3.47 -3.43
N ILE A 52 13.70 2.90 -3.94
CA ILE A 52 13.66 1.54 -4.54
C ILE A 52 12.94 0.71 -3.50
N PRO A 53 11.71 0.25 -3.79
CA PRO A 53 10.86 -0.07 -2.69
C PRO A 53 11.39 -1.40 -2.17
N LYS A 54 11.76 -1.42 -0.87
CA LYS A 54 12.41 -2.58 -0.26
C LYS A 54 11.59 -3.82 -0.61
N PRO A 55 12.22 -4.97 -0.89
CA PRO A 55 11.49 -6.19 -1.25
C PRO A 55 10.84 -6.82 -0.02
N THR A 56 10.12 -6.03 0.77
CA THR A 56 9.24 -6.48 1.86
C THR A 56 7.95 -7.02 1.27
N LEU A 57 7.26 -7.86 2.04
CA LEU A 57 5.98 -8.42 1.63
C LEU A 57 4.93 -7.33 1.48
N LEU A 58 4.86 -6.38 2.42
CA LEU A 58 3.96 -5.22 2.32
C LEU A 58 4.13 -4.49 0.99
N ASN A 59 5.37 -4.25 0.57
CA ASN A 59 5.62 -3.57 -0.69
C ASN A 59 5.14 -4.38 -1.88
N HIS A 60 5.41 -5.69 -1.88
CA HIS A 60 4.95 -6.59 -2.91
C HIS A 60 3.43 -6.56 -3.04
N LEU A 61 2.69 -6.71 -1.93
CA LEU A 61 1.23 -6.66 -1.91
C LEU A 61 0.73 -5.35 -2.55
N LEU A 62 1.28 -4.21 -2.14
CA LEU A 62 0.90 -2.90 -2.68
C LEU A 62 1.24 -2.73 -4.16
N CYS A 63 2.40 -3.21 -4.61
CA CYS A 63 2.83 -3.12 -6.01
C CYS A 63 1.96 -3.98 -6.95
N TRP A 64 1.48 -5.12 -6.47
CA TRP A 64 0.62 -6.04 -7.23
C TRP A 64 -0.88 -5.75 -7.07
N GLY A 65 -1.24 -4.76 -6.24
CA GLY A 65 -2.61 -4.29 -6.08
C GLY A 65 -3.47 -5.10 -5.12
N TYR A 66 -2.84 -5.95 -4.29
CA TYR A 66 -3.51 -6.64 -3.20
C TYR A 66 -3.79 -5.67 -2.04
N ASP A 67 -4.92 -5.84 -1.35
CA ASP A 67 -5.16 -5.14 -0.09
C ASP A 67 -4.40 -5.85 1.04
N PRO A 68 -3.50 -5.16 1.77
CA PRO A 68 -2.82 -5.77 2.90
C PRO A 68 -3.77 -6.23 4.04
N GLU A 69 -4.99 -5.69 4.11
CA GLU A 69 -6.02 -6.16 5.04
C GLU A 69 -6.60 -7.52 4.63
N ASP A 70 -6.82 -7.77 3.34
CA ASP A 70 -7.27 -9.09 2.84
C ASP A 70 -6.26 -10.18 3.16
N TYR A 71 -4.97 -9.88 3.03
CA TYR A 71 -3.89 -10.79 3.41
C TYR A 71 -3.93 -11.16 4.91
N LEU A 72 -4.22 -10.20 5.80
CA LEU A 72 -4.39 -10.48 7.23
C LEU A 72 -5.66 -11.28 7.50
N ASN A 73 -6.76 -10.93 6.84
CA ASN A 73 -8.04 -11.63 6.99
C ASN A 73 -7.93 -13.11 6.58
N ALA A 74 -7.25 -13.42 5.46
CA ALA A 74 -7.01 -14.79 5.06
C ALA A 74 -6.20 -15.58 6.11
N MET A 75 -5.21 -14.94 6.77
CA MET A 75 -4.48 -15.56 7.87
C MET A 75 -5.37 -15.83 9.09
N ASP A 76 -6.16 -14.85 9.51
CA ASP A 76 -7.06 -14.95 10.67
C ASP A 76 -8.18 -15.99 10.42
N ASN A 77 -8.68 -16.07 9.19
CA ASN A 77 -9.68 -17.07 8.78
C ASN A 77 -9.13 -18.50 8.87
N ILE A 78 -7.90 -18.73 8.41
CA ILE A 78 -7.22 -20.02 8.53
C ILE A 78 -7.04 -20.42 10.00
N GLU A 79 -6.63 -19.48 10.86
CA GLU A 79 -6.49 -19.73 12.30
C GLU A 79 -7.84 -20.11 12.92
N THR A 80 -8.88 -19.33 12.63
CA THR A 80 -10.24 -19.56 13.13
C THR A 80 -10.79 -20.92 12.69
N ALA A 81 -10.66 -21.28 11.41
CA ALA A 81 -11.12 -22.57 10.90
C ALA A 81 -10.32 -23.76 11.46
N LYS A 82 -9.02 -23.59 11.75
CA LYS A 82 -8.22 -24.61 12.42
C LYS A 82 -8.65 -24.80 13.88
N GLU A 83 -9.02 -23.73 14.58
CA GLU A 83 -9.58 -23.80 15.93
C GLU A 83 -10.95 -24.49 15.95
N GLU A 84 -11.82 -24.14 15.01
CA GLU A 84 -13.15 -24.74 14.85
C GLU A 84 -13.05 -26.24 14.53
N LYS A 85 -12.18 -26.61 13.58
CA LYS A 85 -11.92 -28.02 13.27
C LYS A 85 -11.46 -28.79 14.50
N LYS A 86 -10.53 -28.22 15.28
CA LYS A 86 -10.06 -28.84 16.51
C LYS A 86 -11.19 -29.00 17.55
N TYR A 87 -12.06 -28.01 17.67
CA TYR A 87 -13.23 -28.09 18.56
C TYR A 87 -14.16 -29.25 18.15
N LEU A 88 -14.47 -29.38 16.85
CA LEU A 88 -15.32 -30.46 16.34
C LEU A 88 -14.67 -31.85 16.54
N GLU A 89 -13.35 -31.95 16.43
CA GLU A 89 -12.61 -33.19 16.74
C GLU A 89 -12.72 -33.58 18.23
N GLU A 90 -12.76 -32.60 19.14
CA GLU A 90 -12.95 -32.81 20.59
C GLU A 90 -14.43 -33.05 20.97
N HIS A 91 -15.37 -32.60 20.14
CA HIS A 91 -16.83 -32.67 20.32
C HIS A 91 -17.54 -33.40 19.17
N PRO A 92 -17.25 -34.70 18.95
CA PRO A 92 -17.80 -35.45 17.82
C PRO A 92 -19.32 -35.61 17.83
N GLU A 93 -19.98 -35.36 18.97
CA GLU A 93 -21.44 -35.29 19.09
C GLU A 93 -22.07 -34.03 18.47
N GLU A 94 -21.30 -32.95 18.34
CA GLU A 94 -21.68 -31.70 17.68
C GLU A 94 -21.17 -31.64 16.24
N ALA A 95 -20.21 -32.50 15.88
CA ALA A 95 -19.61 -32.56 14.56
C ALA A 95 -20.57 -33.09 13.49
N ASP A 96 -20.87 -32.26 12.50
CA ASP A 96 -21.37 -32.70 11.20
C ASP A 96 -20.16 -33.01 10.29
N GLU A 97 -20.09 -34.25 9.79
CA GLU A 97 -18.99 -34.73 8.94
C GLU A 97 -18.90 -33.92 7.64
N GLU A 98 -20.03 -33.35 7.17
CA GLU A 98 -20.08 -32.46 6.01
C GLU A 98 -19.50 -31.07 6.35
N GLU A 99 -19.78 -30.55 7.55
CA GLU A 99 -19.27 -29.27 8.06
C GLU A 99 -17.74 -29.30 8.27
N ALA A 100 -17.21 -30.41 8.79
CA ALA A 100 -15.77 -30.61 8.92
C ALA A 100 -15.04 -30.66 7.56
N SER A 101 -15.70 -31.18 6.52
CA SER A 101 -15.13 -31.18 5.15
C SER A 101 -15.09 -29.78 4.56
N TYR A 102 -16.11 -28.95 4.79
CA TYR A 102 -16.12 -27.56 4.30
C TYR A 102 -14.98 -26.74 4.92
N LEU A 103 -14.65 -26.97 6.19
CA LEU A 103 -13.51 -26.30 6.83
C LEU A 103 -12.16 -26.66 6.18
N ASP A 104 -11.98 -27.90 5.73
CA ASP A 104 -10.75 -28.31 5.03
C ASP A 104 -10.63 -27.66 3.65
N ASP A 105 -11.75 -27.54 2.93
CA ASP A 105 -11.79 -26.84 1.64
C ASP A 105 -11.54 -25.32 1.83
N ASP A 106 -12.18 -24.69 2.81
CA ASP A 106 -11.99 -23.27 3.13
C ASP A 106 -10.53 -22.95 3.51
N ILE A 107 -9.91 -23.79 4.37
CA ILE A 107 -8.49 -23.64 4.74
C ILE A 107 -7.61 -23.76 3.49
N ALA A 108 -7.88 -24.73 2.61
CA ALA A 108 -7.10 -24.93 1.39
C ALA A 108 -7.20 -23.72 0.44
N ASP A 109 -8.40 -23.15 0.27
CA ASP A 109 -8.65 -21.99 -0.57
C ASP A 109 -7.90 -20.75 -0.03
N TRP A 110 -7.97 -20.46 1.28
CA TRP A 110 -7.21 -19.35 1.87
C TRP A 110 -5.70 -19.57 1.85
N GLU A 111 -5.22 -20.82 2.01
CA GLU A 111 -3.80 -21.15 1.88
C GLU A 111 -3.31 -20.94 0.44
N GLU A 112 -4.14 -21.26 -0.57
CA GLU A 112 -3.86 -20.96 -1.97
C GLU A 112 -3.86 -19.44 -2.24
N GLU A 113 -4.81 -18.70 -1.68
CA GLU A 113 -4.89 -17.25 -1.79
C GLU A 113 -3.62 -16.59 -1.23
N LEU A 114 -3.20 -16.95 -0.01
CA LEU A 114 -1.96 -16.46 0.59
C LEU A 114 -0.72 -16.81 -0.24
N LYS A 115 -0.72 -17.99 -0.87
CA LYS A 115 0.36 -18.40 -1.77
C LYS A 115 0.38 -17.55 -3.04
N SER A 116 -0.79 -17.28 -3.63
CA SER A 116 -0.93 -16.41 -4.80
C SER A 116 -0.47 -14.98 -4.49
N MET A 117 -0.87 -14.42 -3.34
CA MET A 117 -0.44 -13.10 -2.87
C MET A 117 1.06 -12.99 -2.60
N ARG A 118 1.75 -14.11 -2.41
CA ARG A 118 3.21 -14.17 -2.22
C ARG A 118 3.95 -14.63 -3.49
N GLU A 119 3.22 -14.89 -4.57
CA GLU A 119 3.81 -15.33 -5.83
C GLU A 119 4.73 -14.23 -6.37
N ASP A 120 5.88 -14.60 -6.91
CA ASP A 120 6.90 -13.66 -7.41
C ASP A 120 7.51 -12.70 -6.36
N TRP A 121 7.12 -12.78 -5.09
CA TRP A 121 7.81 -12.05 -4.03
C TRP A 121 9.23 -12.62 -3.83
N LYS A 122 10.24 -11.75 -3.99
CA LYS A 122 11.66 -12.12 -3.93
C LYS A 122 12.36 -11.29 -2.85
N PRO A 123 12.36 -11.75 -1.59
CA PRO A 123 13.07 -11.07 -0.52
C PRO A 123 14.59 -11.13 -0.75
N GLU A 124 15.30 -10.11 -0.28
CA GLU A 124 16.77 -10.04 -0.40
C GLU A 124 17.49 -11.13 0.42
N ASN A 125 16.91 -11.53 1.55
CA ASN A 125 17.41 -12.55 2.46
C ASN A 125 16.26 -13.46 2.89
N GLU A 126 16.54 -14.49 3.69
CA GLU A 126 15.48 -15.27 4.36
C GLU A 126 14.60 -14.31 5.18
N PRO A 127 13.30 -14.18 4.83
CA PRO A 127 12.44 -13.18 5.44
C PRO A 127 12.05 -13.61 6.85
N ASN A 128 12.12 -12.66 7.79
CA ASN A 128 11.46 -12.83 9.09
C ASN A 128 9.96 -12.55 8.90
N MET A 129 9.16 -13.61 8.78
CA MET A 129 7.72 -13.49 8.54
C MET A 129 7.00 -12.73 9.65
N ASP A 130 7.42 -12.85 10.91
CA ASP A 130 6.81 -12.11 12.01
C ASP A 130 7.01 -10.60 11.83
N GLU A 131 8.21 -10.17 11.43
CA GLU A 131 8.49 -8.76 11.13
C GLU A 131 7.72 -8.25 9.90
N GLU A 132 7.55 -9.09 8.87
CA GLU A 132 6.76 -8.76 7.69
C GLU A 132 5.27 -8.58 8.04
N ILE A 133 4.72 -9.49 8.83
CA ILE A 133 3.33 -9.44 9.30
C ILE A 133 3.10 -8.21 10.19
N GLU A 134 3.99 -7.92 11.14
CA GLU A 134 3.89 -6.73 11.99
C GLU A 134 3.97 -5.43 11.18
N ARG A 135 4.76 -5.42 10.10
CA ARG A 135 4.79 -4.29 9.17
C ARG A 135 3.46 -4.09 8.45
N ILE A 136 2.83 -5.18 8.01
CA ILE A 136 1.51 -5.15 7.36
C ILE A 136 0.44 -4.66 8.36
N LYS A 137 0.38 -5.22 9.57
CA LYS A 137 -0.55 -4.79 10.63
C LYS A 137 -0.41 -3.31 10.96
N LYS A 138 0.83 -2.83 11.10
CA LYS A 138 1.10 -1.41 11.35
C LYS A 138 0.55 -0.54 10.21
N TRP A 139 0.81 -0.92 8.96
CA TRP A 139 0.32 -0.17 7.80
C TRP A 139 -1.21 -0.12 7.75
N VAL A 140 -1.90 -1.25 7.96
CA VAL A 140 -3.38 -1.31 8.01
C VAL A 140 -3.93 -0.44 9.14
N THR A 141 -3.32 -0.50 10.33
CA THR A 141 -3.71 0.34 11.47
C THR A 141 -3.54 1.83 11.17
N ASP A 142 -2.37 2.23 10.68
CA ASP A 142 -2.07 3.62 10.33
C ASP A 142 -3.03 4.12 9.23
N ARG A 143 -3.34 3.28 8.24
CA ARG A 143 -4.33 3.55 7.19
C ARG A 143 -5.71 3.86 7.78
N ILE A 144 -6.23 2.98 8.63
CA ILE A 144 -7.54 3.13 9.27
C ILE A 144 -7.61 4.43 10.08
N LEU A 145 -6.56 4.75 10.85
CA LEU A 145 -6.49 6.00 11.62
C LEU A 145 -6.55 7.24 10.73
N ILE A 146 -5.86 7.24 9.57
CA ILE A 146 -5.88 8.36 8.63
C ILE A 146 -7.29 8.56 8.04
N PHE A 147 -8.01 7.49 7.71
CA PHE A 147 -9.34 7.58 7.09
C PHE A 147 -10.46 7.89 8.08
N ASN A 148 -10.32 7.50 9.35
CA ASN A 148 -11.34 7.76 10.40
C ASN A 148 -11.26 9.16 11.02
N HIS A 149 -10.26 9.97 10.67
CA HIS A 149 -10.08 11.35 11.17
C HIS A 149 -10.50 12.44 10.15
N LYS A 150 -11.31 12.11 9.14
CA LYS A 150 -11.92 13.06 8.21
C LYS A 150 -13.41 13.28 8.48
#